data_AF-A0A7Y5KSS4-F1
#
_entry.id   AF-A0A7Y5KSS4-F1
#
_cell.length_a   1.000
_cell.length_b   1.000
_cell.length_c   1.000
_cell.angle_alpha   90.00
_cell.angle_beta   90.00
_cell.angle_gamma   90.00
#
_symmetry.space_group_name_H-M   'P 1'
#
loop_
_entity.id
_entity.type
_entity.pdbx_description
1 polymer ?
#
loop_
_entity_poly.entity_id
_entity_poly.type
_entity_poly.pdbx_seq_one_letter_code
_entity_poly.pdbx_strand_id
1 'polypeptide(L)'
;MTTHQHAASTSSTVQLDPKKARFFRIYLSTLAALGVGVCVASAVLGWGFWGWFGGVFLLVAGGGGLAGMAKTGGPGQLACPICTKPIEVMQINVDRTMQCPHCDTYLEGSTQMQRVPDDRIATHTAFETPLRDNFVWPKECPVCAGPVTGTVTVEGMSTAGAVALVAAPIAVARVTKVEAPCCDQHKDGVSLRREGSNTIIAFRSIHYWREFRALNGA
;
A
#
# COMPACT_ATOMS: atom_id res chain seq x y z
N MET A 1 32.57 20.93 13.39
CA MET A 1 31.93 19.80 14.07
C MET A 1 30.62 20.28 14.66
N THR A 2 29.55 20.28 13.85
CA THR A 2 28.18 20.56 14.29
C THR A 2 27.63 19.27 14.88
N THR A 3 27.46 19.25 16.21
CA THR A 3 26.82 18.14 16.92
C THR A 3 25.37 18.08 16.43
N HIS A 4 25.05 17.14 15.56
CA HIS A 4 23.67 16.83 15.21
C HIS A 4 23.01 16.25 16.46
N GLN A 5 22.36 17.11 17.25
CA GLN A 5 21.45 16.64 18.29
C GLN A 5 20.36 15.83 17.59
N HIS A 6 20.37 14.52 17.82
CA HIS A 6 19.27 13.65 17.44
C HIS A 6 18.04 14.12 18.20
N ALA A 7 17.25 14.99 17.55
CA ALA A 7 15.94 15.36 18.05
C ALA A 7 15.17 14.06 18.32
N ALA A 8 14.69 13.89 19.55
CA ALA A 8 13.96 12.71 19.95
C ALA A 8 12.87 12.41 18.91
N SER A 9 12.97 11.26 18.25
CA SER A 9 12.02 10.86 17.21
C SER A 9 10.62 10.87 17.82
N THR A 10 9.82 11.85 17.42
CA THR A 10 8.45 11.96 17.89
C THR A 10 7.67 10.82 17.23
N SER A 11 7.31 9.81 18.02
CA SER A 11 6.42 8.73 17.59
C SER A 11 4.97 9.08 17.94
N SER A 12 4.04 8.53 17.20
CA SER A 12 2.61 8.67 17.44
C SER A 12 1.96 7.30 17.50
N THR A 13 1.25 7.03 18.59
CA THR A 13 0.53 5.77 18.80
C THR A 13 -0.75 5.76 17.98
N VAL A 14 -0.96 4.67 17.25
CA VAL A 14 -2.20 4.42 16.52
C VAL A 14 -3.30 4.05 17.50
N GLN A 15 -4.38 4.82 17.50
CA GLN A 15 -5.58 4.53 18.29
C GLN A 15 -6.59 3.78 17.44
N LEU A 16 -7.18 2.73 18.00
CA LEU A 16 -8.28 2.01 17.35
C LEU A 16 -9.47 2.97 17.18
N ASP A 17 -10.11 2.99 16.01
CA ASP A 17 -11.37 3.70 15.82
C ASP A 17 -12.53 2.78 16.23
N PRO A 18 -13.12 2.94 17.43
CA PRO A 18 -14.12 2.01 17.93
C PRO A 18 -15.40 2.05 17.09
N LYS A 19 -15.73 3.19 16.46
CA LYS A 19 -16.93 3.34 15.64
C LYS A 19 -16.77 2.56 14.35
N LYS A 20 -15.67 2.76 13.62
CA LYS A 20 -15.38 2.01 12.38
C LYS A 20 -15.16 0.53 12.65
N ALA A 21 -14.42 0.18 13.71
CA ALA A 21 -14.19 -1.22 14.08
C ALA A 21 -15.51 -1.94 14.41
N ARG A 22 -16.43 -1.28 15.14
CA ARG A 22 -17.77 -1.82 15.41
C ARG A 22 -18.58 -1.99 14.13
N PHE A 23 -18.56 -1.00 13.24
CA PHE A 23 -19.25 -1.09 11.95
C PHE A 23 -18.79 -2.31 11.14
N PHE A 24 -17.49 -2.47 10.92
CA PHE A 24 -16.97 -3.61 10.17
C PHE A 24 -17.25 -4.95 10.85
N ARG A 25 -17.18 -5.00 12.18
CA ARG A 25 -17.53 -6.22 12.93
C ARG A 25 -18.99 -6.61 12.70
N ILE A 26 -19.93 -5.67 12.81
CA ILE A 26 -21.35 -5.93 12.57
C ILE A 26 -21.58 -6.37 11.12
N TYR A 27 -20.99 -5.67 10.16
CA TYR A 27 -21.10 -5.98 8.74
C TYR A 27 -20.63 -7.42 8.44
N LEU A 28 -19.41 -7.77 8.87
CA LEU A 28 -18.83 -9.08 8.60
C LEU A 28 -19.54 -10.22 9.36
N SER A 29 -19.98 -9.97 10.60
CA SER A 29 -20.81 -10.92 11.35
C SER A 29 -22.16 -11.16 10.67
N THR A 30 -22.78 -10.12 10.11
CA THR A 30 -24.04 -10.24 9.37
C THR A 30 -23.84 -11.06 8.11
N LEU A 31 -22.77 -10.82 7.33
CA LEU A 31 -22.44 -11.63 6.16
C LEU A 31 -22.23 -13.11 6.51
N ALA A 32 -21.50 -13.39 7.60
CA ALA A 32 -21.30 -14.75 8.06
C ALA A 32 -22.62 -15.43 8.46
N ALA A 33 -23.48 -14.73 9.21
CA ALA A 33 -24.79 -15.24 9.63
C ALA A 33 -25.72 -15.52 8.43
N LEU A 34 -25.73 -14.63 7.44
CA LEU A 34 -26.46 -14.85 6.19
C LEU A 34 -25.91 -16.06 5.42
N GLY A 35 -24.59 -16.24 5.38
CA GLY A 35 -23.95 -17.42 4.80
C GLY A 35 -24.41 -18.72 5.44
N VAL A 36 -24.44 -18.79 6.78
CA VAL A 36 -25.00 -19.94 7.52
C VAL A 36 -26.47 -20.15 7.17
N GLY A 37 -27.28 -19.09 7.18
CA GLY A 37 -28.71 -19.16 6.85
C GLY A 37 -28.96 -19.71 5.44
N VAL A 38 -28.18 -19.26 4.45
CA VAL A 38 -28.26 -19.76 3.07
C VAL A 38 -27.82 -21.23 2.98
N CYS A 39 -26.74 -21.64 3.66
CA CYS A 39 -26.34 -23.06 3.69
C CYS A 39 -27.44 -23.96 4.28
N VAL A 40 -28.05 -23.55 5.40
CA VAL A 40 -29.14 -24.29 6.04
C VAL A 40 -30.36 -24.36 5.12
N ALA A 41 -30.79 -23.23 4.54
CA ALA A 41 -31.90 -23.19 3.60
C ALA A 41 -31.64 -24.06 2.36
N SER A 42 -30.40 -24.07 1.86
CA SER A 42 -30.00 -24.89 0.71
C SER A 42 -30.07 -26.39 1.01
N ALA A 43 -29.70 -26.79 2.23
CA ALA A 43 -29.80 -28.18 2.67
C ALA A 43 -31.26 -28.64 2.83
N VAL A 44 -32.14 -27.78 3.35
CA VAL A 44 -33.56 -28.10 3.58
C VAL A 44 -34.38 -28.07 2.30
N LEU A 45 -34.16 -27.06 1.45
CA LEU A 45 -34.96 -26.81 0.24
C LEU A 45 -34.39 -27.44 -1.02
N GLY A 46 -33.21 -28.07 -0.94
CA GLY A 46 -32.59 -28.75 -2.08
C GLY A 46 -32.16 -27.80 -3.20
N TRP A 47 -31.72 -26.58 -2.88
CA TRP A 47 -31.26 -25.59 -3.88
C TRP A 47 -30.00 -25.98 -4.66
N GLY A 48 -29.40 -27.13 -4.32
CA GLY A 48 -28.27 -27.69 -5.03
C GLY A 48 -27.02 -26.82 -4.93
N PHE A 49 -26.20 -26.87 -5.99
CA PHE A 49 -24.88 -26.23 -6.03
C PHE A 49 -24.92 -24.73 -5.74
N TRP A 50 -25.85 -23.98 -6.33
CA TRP A 50 -25.89 -22.51 -6.21
C TRP A 50 -26.15 -22.03 -4.79
N GLY A 51 -27.01 -22.74 -4.05
CA GLY A 51 -27.27 -22.43 -2.65
C GLY A 51 -26.04 -22.68 -1.76
N TRP A 52 -25.41 -23.84 -1.90
CA TRP A 52 -24.19 -24.17 -1.16
C TRP A 52 -23.04 -23.23 -1.48
N PHE A 53 -22.78 -22.97 -2.77
CA PHE A 53 -21.71 -22.08 -3.20
C PHE A 53 -21.91 -20.67 -2.64
N GLY A 54 -23.10 -20.09 -2.78
CA GLY A 54 -23.42 -18.76 -2.26
C GLY A 54 -23.29 -18.68 -0.74
N GLY A 55 -23.82 -19.67 -0.01
CA GLY A 55 -23.75 -19.72 1.45
C GLY A 55 -22.32 -19.86 1.97
N VAL A 56 -21.53 -20.78 1.41
CA VAL A 56 -20.12 -20.98 1.77
C VAL A 56 -19.29 -19.74 1.44
N PHE A 57 -19.52 -19.12 0.27
CA PHE A 57 -18.83 -17.88 -0.11
C PHE A 57 -19.07 -16.75 0.90
N LEU A 58 -20.32 -16.50 1.28
CA LEU A 58 -20.67 -15.50 2.29
C LEU A 58 -20.06 -15.81 3.66
N LEU A 59 -20.08 -17.09 4.05
CA LEU A 59 -19.50 -17.53 5.32
C LEU A 59 -17.99 -17.31 5.36
N VAL A 60 -17.28 -17.65 4.27
CA VAL A 60 -15.83 -17.44 4.15
C VAL A 60 -15.49 -15.95 4.08
N ALA A 61 -16.26 -15.15 3.35
CA ALA A 61 -16.05 -13.70 3.26
C ALA A 61 -16.25 -13.02 4.63
N GLY A 62 -17.36 -13.32 5.31
CA GLY A 62 -17.65 -12.77 6.64
C GLY A 62 -16.70 -13.28 7.72
N GLY A 63 -16.53 -14.61 7.82
CA GLY A 63 -15.67 -15.25 8.82
C GLY A 63 -14.18 -14.95 8.61
N GLY A 64 -13.71 -15.03 7.36
CA GLY A 64 -12.34 -14.68 6.98
C GLY A 64 -12.04 -13.20 7.22
N GLY A 65 -13.00 -12.31 6.94
CA GLY A 65 -12.88 -10.89 7.26
C GLY A 65 -12.76 -10.63 8.77
N LEU A 66 -13.57 -11.31 9.60
CA LEU A 66 -13.48 -11.20 11.07
C LEU A 66 -12.15 -11.70 11.60
N ALA A 67 -11.69 -12.87 11.13
CA ALA A 67 -10.38 -13.42 11.50
C ALA A 67 -9.24 -12.50 11.06
N GLY A 68 -9.34 -11.92 9.86
CA GLY A 68 -8.40 -10.92 9.34
C GLY A 68 -8.35 -9.66 10.21
N MET A 69 -9.50 -9.12 10.60
CA MET A 69 -9.57 -7.97 11.53
C MET A 69 -8.99 -8.31 12.91
N ALA A 70 -9.24 -9.51 13.43
CA ALA A 70 -8.69 -9.93 14.72
C ALA A 70 -7.16 -10.01 14.67
N LYS A 71 -6.59 -10.52 13.57
CA LYS A 71 -5.14 -10.60 13.37
C LYS A 71 -4.50 -9.23 13.13
N THR A 72 -5.12 -8.41 12.29
CA THR A 72 -4.54 -7.16 11.81
C THR A 72 -4.94 -5.92 12.60
N GLY A 73 -5.88 -6.04 13.55
CA GLY A 73 -6.31 -4.97 14.46
C GLY A 73 -7.32 -3.97 13.89
N GLY A 74 -7.78 -4.12 12.65
CA GLY A 74 -8.87 -3.31 12.08
C GLY A 74 -8.52 -1.84 11.83
N PRO A 75 -9.52 -0.95 11.66
CA PRO A 75 -9.31 0.47 11.36
C PRO A 75 -8.85 1.25 12.59
N GLY A 76 -7.89 2.14 12.40
CA GLY A 76 -7.36 3.05 13.41
C GLY A 76 -7.16 4.45 12.86
N GLN A 77 -6.79 5.35 13.77
CA GLN A 77 -6.41 6.72 13.48
C GLN A 77 -5.14 7.06 14.25
N LEU A 78 -4.28 7.90 13.69
CA LEU A 78 -3.12 8.47 14.38
C LEU A 78 -3.00 9.95 14.04
N ALA A 79 -2.45 10.74 14.95
CA ALA A 79 -2.05 12.10 14.64
C ALA A 79 -0.67 12.07 13.97
N CYS A 80 -0.48 12.80 12.87
CA CYS A 80 0.84 12.90 12.26
C CYS A 80 1.85 13.49 13.28
N PRO A 81 3.01 12.87 13.53
CA PRO A 81 3.99 13.40 14.49
C PRO A 81 4.58 14.75 14.08
N ILE A 82 4.42 15.16 12.81
CA ILE A 82 4.92 16.43 12.27
C ILE A 82 3.84 17.50 12.19
N CYS A 83 2.71 17.22 11.53
CA CYS A 83 1.67 18.23 11.29
C CYS A 83 0.42 18.09 12.17
N THR A 84 0.40 17.12 13.10
CA THR A 84 -0.66 16.79 14.08
C THR A 84 -2.04 16.45 13.51
N LYS A 85 -2.26 16.60 12.20
CA LYS A 85 -3.52 16.24 11.54
C LYS A 85 -3.77 14.73 11.60
N PRO A 86 -5.04 14.30 11.72
CA PRO A 86 -5.40 12.90 11.81
C PRO A 86 -5.16 12.18 10.48
N ILE A 87 -4.65 10.95 10.56
CA ILE A 87 -4.44 10.05 9.44
C ILE A 87 -5.19 8.77 9.74
N GLU A 88 -6.03 8.34 8.80
CA GLU A 88 -6.73 7.07 8.89
C GLU A 88 -5.81 5.93 8.44
N VAL A 89 -5.81 4.84 9.21
CA VAL A 89 -5.04 3.63 8.89
C VAL A 89 -5.92 2.40 8.96
N MET A 90 -5.78 1.52 7.98
CA MET A 90 -6.44 0.21 8.00
C MET A 90 -5.45 -0.83 8.50
N GLN A 91 -5.82 -1.74 9.40
CA GLN A 91 -4.98 -2.85 9.88
C GLN A 91 -3.86 -2.46 10.87
N ILE A 92 -4.15 -1.81 12.00
CA ILE A 92 -3.17 -1.26 12.97
C ILE A 92 -1.95 -2.14 13.36
N ASN A 93 -2.04 -3.47 13.28
CA ASN A 93 -0.95 -4.40 13.65
C ASN A 93 0.02 -4.72 12.50
N VAL A 94 -0.18 -4.15 11.32
CA VAL A 94 0.67 -4.38 10.14
C VAL A 94 1.72 -3.28 10.04
N ASP A 95 2.99 -3.66 9.94
CA ASP A 95 4.08 -2.73 9.66
C ASP A 95 3.95 -2.17 8.24
N ARG A 96 4.09 -0.86 8.11
CA ARG A 96 3.90 -0.18 6.83
C ARG A 96 4.73 1.09 6.74
N THR A 97 4.87 1.57 5.51
CA THR A 97 5.33 2.91 5.20
C THR A 97 4.18 3.65 4.51
N MET A 98 3.87 4.87 4.94
CA MET A 98 2.80 5.67 4.35
C MET A 98 3.11 7.16 4.36
N GLN A 99 2.60 7.88 3.36
CA GLN A 99 2.73 9.34 3.27
C GLN A 99 1.58 10.02 4.02
N CYS A 100 1.90 11.03 4.83
CA CYS A 100 0.88 11.89 5.42
C CYS A 100 0.21 12.72 4.31
N PRO A 101 -1.13 12.65 4.13
CA PRO A 101 -1.83 13.37 3.07
C PRO A 101 -1.88 14.90 3.27
N HIS A 102 -1.37 15.40 4.40
CA HIS A 102 -1.45 16.81 4.75
C HIS A 102 -0.13 17.56 4.77
N CYS A 103 0.99 16.87 4.95
CA CYS A 103 2.33 17.48 5.00
C CYS A 103 3.39 16.70 4.24
N ASP A 104 3.00 15.67 3.47
CA ASP A 104 3.88 14.83 2.65
C ASP A 104 5.00 14.10 3.40
N THR A 105 5.00 14.11 4.73
CA THR A 105 5.98 13.37 5.51
C THR A 105 5.67 11.88 5.47
N TYR A 106 6.68 11.07 5.15
CA TYR A 106 6.60 9.62 5.26
C TYR A 106 6.74 9.16 6.70
N LEU A 107 5.84 8.26 7.09
CA LEU A 107 5.81 7.60 8.38
C LEU A 107 6.00 6.10 8.19
N GLU A 108 6.76 5.46 9.09
CA GLU A 108 6.91 4.01 9.12
C GLU A 108 6.59 3.43 10.51
N GLY A 109 6.09 2.20 10.53
CA GLY A 109 5.77 1.46 11.76
C GLY A 109 4.44 0.70 11.67
N SER A 110 3.94 0.27 12.84
CA SER A 110 2.68 -0.46 12.99
C SER A 110 1.74 0.23 13.99
N THR A 111 1.78 -0.18 15.25
CA THR A 111 0.99 0.41 16.35
C THR A 111 1.58 1.74 16.84
N GLN A 112 2.85 1.98 16.56
CA GLN A 112 3.51 3.27 16.72
C GLN A 112 4.10 3.64 15.37
N MET A 113 3.77 4.84 14.90
CA MET A 113 4.31 5.39 13.66
C MET A 113 5.34 6.47 14.01
N GLN A 114 6.47 6.45 13.33
CA GLN A 114 7.52 7.46 13.45
C GLN A 114 7.84 8.06 12.09
N ARG A 115 8.43 9.25 12.09
CA ARG A 115 8.96 9.84 10.85
C ARG A 115 10.06 8.95 10.28
N VAL A 116 9.99 8.69 8.98
CA VAL A 116 11.05 8.02 8.23
C VAL A 116 12.32 8.87 8.25
N PRO A 117 13.50 8.33 8.66
CA PRO A 117 14.78 9.03 8.60
C PRO A 117 15.13 9.51 7.19
N ASP A 118 15.92 10.58 7.07
CA ASP A 118 16.21 11.22 5.77
C ASP A 118 17.12 10.39 4.85
N ASP A 119 17.84 9.41 5.42
CA ASP A 119 18.73 8.46 4.76
C ASP A 119 18.10 7.05 4.61
N ARG A 120 16.79 6.91 4.88
CA ARG A 120 16.11 5.62 4.83
C ARG A 120 16.13 5.01 3.42
N ILE A 121 16.63 3.77 3.35
CA ILE A 121 16.52 2.87 2.19
C ILE A 121 15.64 1.68 2.57
N ALA A 122 14.41 1.63 2.06
CA ALA A 122 13.46 0.55 2.30
C ALA A 122 13.89 -0.78 1.64
N THR A 123 13.43 -1.91 2.19
CA THR A 123 13.71 -3.25 1.63
C THR A 123 13.01 -3.46 0.29
N HIS A 124 11.85 -2.83 0.09
CA HIS A 124 11.10 -2.77 -1.16
C HIS A 124 10.78 -1.31 -1.48
N THR A 125 10.38 -1.02 -2.71
CA THR A 125 9.96 0.34 -3.10
C THR A 125 8.74 0.76 -2.29
N ALA A 126 8.86 1.84 -1.53
CA ALA A 126 7.84 2.27 -0.56
C ALA A 126 7.49 3.76 -0.66
N PHE A 127 8.32 4.55 -1.34
CA PHE A 127 8.15 5.99 -1.49
C PHE A 127 7.56 6.31 -2.85
N GLU A 128 6.31 6.71 -2.87
CA GLU A 128 5.48 6.78 -4.06
C GLU A 128 5.23 8.22 -4.52
N THR A 129 5.08 8.40 -5.81
CA THR A 129 4.57 9.65 -6.40
C THR A 129 3.89 9.36 -7.74
N PRO A 130 2.88 10.14 -8.14
CA PRO A 130 2.33 10.05 -9.50
C PRO A 130 3.40 10.39 -10.55
N LEU A 131 3.56 9.52 -11.53
CA LEU A 131 4.44 9.75 -12.67
C LEU A 131 3.77 10.70 -13.67
N ARG A 132 4.43 11.81 -13.98
CA ARG A 132 4.01 12.77 -15.02
C ARG A 132 4.53 12.33 -16.38
N ASP A 133 3.94 12.81 -17.47
CA ASP A 133 4.39 12.46 -18.83
C ASP A 133 5.80 12.98 -19.14
N ASN A 134 6.12 14.19 -18.66
CA ASN A 134 7.44 14.79 -18.76
C ASN A 134 8.09 14.79 -17.38
N PHE A 135 9.12 13.95 -17.21
CA PHE A 135 9.86 13.86 -15.97
C PHE A 135 11.38 13.78 -16.22
N VAL A 136 12.14 14.13 -15.19
CA VAL A 136 13.60 14.17 -15.15
C VAL A 136 14.07 13.29 -13.99
N TRP A 137 14.98 12.36 -14.28
CA TRP A 137 15.61 11.56 -13.24
C TRP A 137 16.72 12.31 -12.51
N PRO A 138 16.86 12.12 -11.19
CA PRO A 138 18.11 12.42 -10.50
C PRO A 138 19.29 11.65 -11.12
N LYS A 139 20.48 12.25 -11.08
CA LYS A 139 21.71 11.74 -11.74
C LYS A 139 22.51 10.74 -10.88
N GLU A 140 21.85 10.13 -9.91
CA GLU A 140 22.44 9.19 -8.96
C GLU A 140 21.68 7.86 -8.96
N CYS A 141 22.21 6.85 -8.26
CA CYS A 141 21.54 5.56 -8.10
C CYS A 141 20.38 5.67 -7.09
N PRO A 142 19.18 5.12 -7.42
CA PRO A 142 17.97 5.20 -6.59
C PRO A 142 18.03 4.44 -5.25
N VAL A 143 19.15 3.76 -4.97
CA VAL A 143 19.38 3.03 -3.73
C VAL A 143 20.55 3.63 -2.97
N CYS A 144 21.74 3.64 -3.56
CA CYS A 144 22.98 4.01 -2.84
C CYS A 144 23.45 5.45 -3.08
N ALA A 145 22.74 6.26 -3.87
CA ALA A 145 23.16 7.61 -4.27
C ALA A 145 24.54 7.67 -5.00
N GLY A 146 25.08 6.51 -5.41
CA GLY A 146 26.31 6.43 -6.20
C GLY A 146 26.11 6.86 -7.65
N PRO A 147 27.19 6.92 -8.45
CA PRO A 147 27.11 7.28 -9.87
C PRO A 147 26.26 6.28 -10.65
N VAL A 148 25.49 6.81 -11.62
CA VAL A 148 24.72 6.01 -12.57
C VAL A 148 25.66 5.38 -13.59
N THR A 149 25.62 4.06 -13.70
CA THR A 149 26.43 3.29 -14.67
C THR A 149 25.57 2.64 -15.77
N GLY A 150 24.24 2.63 -15.60
CA GLY A 150 23.32 2.06 -16.57
C GLY A 150 21.87 2.47 -16.35
N THR A 151 20.98 1.77 -17.04
CA THR A 151 19.53 1.92 -16.91
C THR A 151 18.87 0.54 -16.79
N VAL A 152 17.70 0.50 -16.18
CA VAL A 152 16.84 -0.67 -16.08
C VAL A 152 15.44 -0.32 -16.56
N THR A 153 14.90 -1.14 -17.47
CA THR A 153 13.50 -1.03 -17.89
C THR A 153 12.60 -1.49 -16.75
N VAL A 154 11.79 -0.57 -16.23
CA VAL A 154 10.77 -0.85 -15.22
C VAL A 154 9.41 -0.87 -15.90
N GLU A 155 8.62 -1.91 -15.64
CA GLU A 155 7.30 -2.10 -16.24
C GLU A 155 6.19 -2.02 -15.19
N GLY A 156 5.19 -1.19 -15.44
CA GLY A 156 3.98 -1.09 -14.63
C GLY A 156 2.77 -1.66 -15.34
N MET A 157 2.14 -2.68 -14.75
CA MET A 157 0.89 -3.27 -15.23
C MET A 157 -0.27 -2.91 -14.30
N SER A 158 -1.46 -2.66 -14.86
CA SER A 158 -2.67 -2.47 -14.07
C SER A 158 -3.12 -3.78 -13.44
N THR A 159 -3.48 -3.77 -12.15
CA THR A 159 -4.03 -4.95 -11.44
C THR A 159 -5.29 -5.52 -12.10
N ALA A 160 -6.15 -4.66 -12.66
CA ALA A 160 -7.32 -5.11 -13.44
C ALA A 160 -6.93 -5.92 -14.69
N GLY A 161 -5.82 -5.58 -15.33
CA GLY A 161 -5.29 -6.29 -16.49
C GLY A 161 -4.81 -7.71 -16.15
N ALA A 162 -4.22 -7.90 -14.96
CA ALA A 162 -3.75 -9.21 -14.51
C ALA A 162 -4.91 -10.20 -14.29
N VAL A 163 -6.04 -9.74 -13.74
CA VAL A 163 -7.23 -10.58 -13.54
C VAL A 163 -7.94 -10.86 -14.87
N ALA A 164 -8.03 -9.87 -15.77
CA ALA A 164 -8.64 -10.05 -17.09
C ALA A 164 -7.88 -11.07 -17.96
N LEU A 165 -6.56 -11.17 -17.84
CA LEU A 165 -5.73 -12.16 -18.54
C LEU A 165 -6.06 -13.60 -18.14
N VAL A 166 -6.59 -13.83 -16.93
CA VAL A 166 -7.03 -15.16 -16.48
C VAL A 166 -8.42 -15.50 -17.02
N ALA A 167 -9.28 -14.50 -17.17
CA ALA A 167 -10.68 -14.69 -17.53
C ALA A 167 -10.97 -14.66 -19.04
N ALA A 168 -10.10 -14.06 -19.85
CA ALA A 168 -10.31 -13.91 -21.29
C ALA A 168 -9.03 -14.21 -22.10
N PRO A 169 -9.14 -14.96 -23.22
CA PRO A 169 -7.98 -15.32 -24.05
C PRO A 169 -7.33 -14.14 -24.78
N ILE A 170 -8.00 -12.97 -24.83
CA ILE A 170 -7.48 -11.74 -25.43
C ILE A 170 -7.82 -10.58 -24.48
N ALA A 171 -6.90 -10.21 -23.61
CA ALA A 171 -6.98 -9.01 -22.80
C ALA A 171 -5.85 -8.05 -23.20
N VAL A 172 -6.21 -6.83 -23.64
CA VAL A 172 -5.23 -5.78 -23.94
C VAL A 172 -4.81 -5.12 -22.64
N ALA A 173 -3.66 -5.52 -22.09
CA ALA A 173 -3.07 -4.88 -20.92
C ALA A 173 -2.25 -3.64 -21.34
N ARG A 174 -2.59 -2.47 -20.80
CA ARG A 174 -1.77 -1.26 -20.99
C ARG A 174 -0.53 -1.32 -20.09
N VAL A 175 0.61 -1.67 -20.66
CA VAL A 175 1.90 -1.64 -19.98
C VAL A 175 2.54 -0.27 -20.14
N THR A 176 2.99 0.33 -19.03
CA THR A 176 3.84 1.53 -19.06
C THR A 176 5.27 1.08 -18.79
N LYS A 177 6.21 1.47 -19.66
CA LYS A 177 7.64 1.16 -19.50
C LYS A 177 8.42 2.46 -19.32
N VAL A 178 9.36 2.48 -18.39
CA VAL A 178 10.31 3.58 -18.22
C VAL A 178 11.72 3.02 -18.05
N GLU A 179 12.71 3.73 -18.60
CA GLU A 179 14.12 3.44 -18.34
C GLU A 179 14.56 4.22 -17.10
N ALA A 180 14.78 3.53 -15.99
CA ALA A 180 15.20 4.11 -14.73
C ALA A 180 16.73 4.03 -14.58
N PRO A 181 17.43 5.11 -14.18
CA PRO A 181 18.87 5.07 -13.97
C PRO A 181 19.22 4.16 -12.79
N CYS A 182 20.34 3.43 -12.91
CA CYS A 182 20.82 2.54 -11.87
C CYS A 182 22.35 2.43 -11.86
N CYS A 183 22.89 1.89 -10.77
CA CYS A 183 24.28 1.41 -10.77
C CYS A 183 24.32 -0.10 -11.00
N ASP A 184 25.52 -0.65 -11.21
CA ASP A 184 25.71 -2.08 -11.50
C ASP A 184 25.23 -3.01 -10.38
N GLN A 185 25.20 -2.50 -9.14
CA GLN A 185 24.82 -3.27 -7.94
C GLN A 185 23.31 -3.26 -7.66
N HIS A 186 22.56 -2.26 -8.12
CA HIS A 186 21.19 -2.02 -7.67
C HIS A 186 20.25 -1.83 -8.86
N LYS A 187 19.47 -2.87 -9.19
CA LYS A 187 18.49 -2.85 -10.29
C LYS A 187 17.04 -2.80 -9.81
N ASP A 188 16.82 -2.78 -8.50
CA ASP A 188 15.51 -2.90 -7.84
C ASP A 188 15.12 -1.63 -7.07
N GLY A 189 15.80 -0.51 -7.32
CA GLY A 189 15.56 0.76 -6.63
C GLY A 189 14.27 1.48 -7.02
N VAL A 190 13.68 1.12 -8.17
CA VAL A 190 12.52 1.77 -8.77
C VAL A 190 11.49 0.73 -9.20
N SER A 191 10.22 0.99 -8.96
CA SER A 191 9.11 0.18 -9.47
C SER A 191 8.00 1.06 -10.02
N LEU A 192 7.18 0.49 -10.91
CA LEU A 192 6.00 1.13 -11.46
C LEU A 192 4.76 0.31 -11.13
N ARG A 193 3.67 1.00 -10.80
CA ARG A 193 2.34 0.39 -10.72
C ARG A 193 1.30 1.30 -11.34
N ARG A 194 0.18 0.72 -11.77
CA ARG A 194 -0.97 1.48 -12.24
C ARG A 194 -2.11 1.46 -11.23
N GLU A 195 -2.62 2.64 -10.92
CA GLU A 195 -3.80 2.85 -10.08
C GLU A 195 -4.86 3.62 -10.87
N GLY A 196 -5.83 2.88 -11.42
CA GLY A 196 -6.82 3.45 -12.34
C GLY A 196 -6.17 4.01 -13.60
N SER A 197 -6.37 5.30 -13.89
CA SER A 197 -5.73 6.02 -14.99
C SER A 197 -4.31 6.50 -14.66
N ASN A 198 -3.94 6.54 -13.38
CA ASN A 198 -2.66 7.09 -12.95
C ASN A 198 -1.56 6.02 -12.97
N THR A 199 -0.36 6.42 -13.36
CA THR A 199 0.86 5.63 -13.17
C THR A 199 1.54 6.14 -11.91
N ILE A 200 1.81 5.25 -10.96
CA ILE A 200 2.54 5.55 -9.74
C ILE A 200 3.95 4.98 -9.88
N ILE A 201 4.94 5.81 -9.62
CA ILE A 201 6.33 5.38 -9.49
C ILE A 201 6.71 5.31 -8.02
N ALA A 202 7.43 4.26 -7.65
CA ALA A 202 7.87 4.04 -6.27
C ALA A 202 9.39 3.84 -6.18
N PHE A 203 9.98 4.30 -5.09
CA PHE A 203 11.43 4.29 -4.85
C PHE A 203 11.77 3.56 -3.55
N ARG A 204 12.97 2.96 -3.50
CA ARG A 204 13.54 2.39 -2.26
C ARG A 204 14.17 3.45 -1.36
N SER A 205 14.75 4.52 -1.90
CA SER A 205 15.40 5.59 -1.13
C SER A 205 14.49 6.81 -0.97
N ILE A 206 14.29 7.29 0.26
CA ILE A 206 13.52 8.52 0.53
C ILE A 206 14.27 9.75 0.00
N HIS A 207 15.61 9.74 0.05
CA HIS A 207 16.46 10.79 -0.50
C HIS A 207 16.17 10.96 -1.99
N TYR A 208 16.27 9.85 -2.74
CA TYR A 208 16.06 9.84 -4.17
C TYR A 208 14.63 10.26 -4.55
N TRP A 209 13.61 9.80 -3.81
CA TRP A 209 12.23 10.23 -4.01
C TRP A 209 12.07 11.75 -3.86
N ARG A 210 12.73 12.37 -2.86
CA ARG A 210 12.68 13.83 -2.67
C ARG A 210 13.36 14.57 -3.81
N GLU A 211 14.54 14.13 -4.24
CA GLU A 211 15.22 14.73 -5.39
C GLU A 211 14.36 14.62 -6.66
N PHE A 212 13.76 13.45 -6.89
CA PHE A 212 12.86 13.24 -8.00
C PHE A 212 11.67 14.21 -7.94
N ARG A 213 11.03 14.39 -6.78
CA ARG A 213 9.94 15.38 -6.64
C ARG A 213 10.41 16.81 -6.85
N ALA A 214 11.60 17.16 -6.35
CA ALA A 214 12.17 18.50 -6.51
C ALA A 214 12.41 18.83 -8.00
N LEU A 215 12.86 17.86 -8.79
CA LEU A 215 13.07 18.02 -10.23
C LEU A 215 11.77 18.05 -11.05
N ASN A 216 10.71 17.39 -10.58
CA ASN A 216 9.50 17.16 -11.36
C ASN A 216 8.28 17.96 -10.91
N GLY A 217 8.44 18.79 -9.89
CA GLY A 217 7.36 19.51 -9.22
C GLY A 217 6.60 18.60 -8.27
N ALA A 218 6.35 19.12 -7.07
CA ALA A 218 5.58 18.45 -6.03
C ALA A 218 4.15 18.09 -6.45
#